data_AF-A0A371E5U8-F1
#
_entry.id   AF-A0A371E5U8-F1
#
_cell.length_a   1.000
_cell.length_b   1.000
_cell.length_c   1.000
_cell.angle_alpha   90.00
_cell.angle_beta   90.00
_cell.angle_gamma   90.00
#
_symmetry.space_group_name_H-M   'P 1'
#
loop_
_entity.id
_entity.type
_entity.pdbx_description
1 polymer ?
#
loop_
_entity_poly.entity_id
_entity_poly.type
_entity_poly.pdbx_seq_one_letter_code
_entity_poly.pdbx_strand_id
1 'polypeptide(L)'
;MLGGESSALVWWNQVLYDVRRRMRPNAKLRRVLRERFILVYYARDLYNKLQRLYQGFKSVEDYYKEEEMTLVRVQVEEYQEATMARFLHCLNKEI
;
A
#
# COMPACT_ATOMS: atom_id res chain seq x y z
N MET A 1 15.31 46.50 25.45
CA MET A 1 15.92 45.15 25.54
C MET A 1 14.81 44.14 25.78
N LEU A 2 14.34 43.44 24.73
CA LEU A 2 13.36 42.36 24.84
C LEU A 2 14.08 41.07 24.43
N GLY A 3 14.45 40.23 25.40
CA GLY A 3 15.23 39.01 25.16
C GLY A 3 14.86 37.85 26.08
N GLY A 4 13.67 37.87 26.69
CA GLY A 4 13.23 36.84 27.63
C GLY A 4 12.24 35.81 27.05
N GLU A 5 11.45 36.19 26.06
CA GLU A 5 10.37 35.34 25.52
C GLU A 5 10.89 34.22 24.58
N SER A 6 12.11 34.37 24.07
CA SER A 6 12.74 33.44 23.13
C SER A 6 13.37 32.22 23.81
N SER A 7 13.77 32.32 25.08
CA SER A 7 14.57 31.26 25.74
C SER A 7 13.76 30.00 26.04
N ALA A 8 12.53 30.16 26.52
CA ALA A 8 11.65 29.02 26.82
C ALA A 8 11.16 28.33 25.55
N LEU A 9 10.84 29.08 24.49
CA LEU A 9 10.42 28.52 23.20
C LEU A 9 11.55 27.75 22.51
N VAL A 10 12.77 28.29 22.54
CA VAL A 10 13.96 27.61 22.01
C VAL A 10 14.25 26.33 22.79
N TRP A 11 14.21 26.38 24.13
CA TRP A 11 14.37 25.20 24.97
C TRP A 11 13.30 24.13 24.69
N TRP A 12 12.03 24.55 24.58
CA TRP A 12 10.92 23.64 24.29
C TRP A 12 11.04 22.98 22.92
N ASN A 13 11.45 23.74 21.90
CA ASN A 13 11.73 23.19 20.57
C ASN A 13 12.91 22.21 20.58
N GLN A 14 13.95 22.48 21.39
CA GLN A 14 15.08 21.57 21.55
C GLN A 14 14.66 20.25 22.20
N VAL A 15 13.85 20.31 23.26
CA VAL A 15 13.29 19.13 23.93
C VAL A 15 12.41 18.32 22.96
N LEU A 16 11.51 18.97 22.23
CA LEU A 16 10.67 18.32 21.22
C LEU A 16 11.48 17.67 20.11
N TYR A 17 12.55 18.33 19.66
CA TYR A 17 13.46 17.79 18.66
C TYR A 17 14.15 16.52 19.16
N ASP A 18 14.67 16.54 20.39
CA ASP A 18 15.36 15.39 20.98
C ASP A 18 14.42 14.21 21.22
N VAL A 19 13.19 14.47 21.71
CA VAL A 19 12.15 13.44 21.85
C VAL A 19 11.81 12.84 20.49
N ARG A 20 11.58 13.66 19.47
CA ARG A 20 11.24 13.19 18.11
C ARG A 20 12.40 12.41 17.48
N ARG A 21 13.65 12.80 17.74
CA ARG A 21 14.84 12.07 17.29
C ARG A 21 14.96 10.70 17.94
N ARG A 22 14.70 10.60 19.26
CA ARG A 22 14.73 9.32 19.99
C ARG A 22 13.59 8.39 19.59
N MET A 23 12.41 8.95 19.31
CA MET A 23 11.22 8.21 18.90
C MET A 23 11.20 7.86 17.41
N ARG A 24 12.10 8.43 16.59
CA ARG A 24 12.23 8.03 15.18
C ARG A 24 12.82 6.63 15.12
N PRO A 25 12.10 5.64 14.56
CA PRO A 25 12.67 4.32 14.39
C PRO A 25 13.92 4.42 13.52
N ASN A 26 15.01 3.76 13.93
CA ASN A 26 16.24 3.79 13.16
C ASN A 26 15.97 3.25 11.73
N ALA A 27 16.73 3.73 10.73
CA ALA A 27 16.49 3.39 9.33
C ALA A 27 16.44 1.87 9.10
N LYS A 28 17.25 1.10 9.85
CA LYS A 28 17.28 -0.36 9.83
C LYS A 28 15.96 -0.98 10.27
N LEU A 29 15.37 -0.52 11.38
CA LEU A 29 14.07 -0.97 11.89
C LEU A 29 12.96 -0.60 10.91
N ARG A 30 12.99 0.62 10.32
CA ARG A 30 12.02 0.99 9.28
C ARG A 30 12.12 0.09 8.06
N ARG A 31 13.33 -0.29 7.65
CA ARG A 31 13.57 -1.22 6.54
C ARG A 31 13.03 -2.62 6.86
N VAL A 32 13.40 -3.18 8.01
CA VAL A 32 12.92 -4.50 8.46
C VAL A 32 11.40 -4.51 8.59
N LEU A 33 10.78 -3.47 9.16
CA LEU A 33 9.32 -3.39 9.25
C LEU A 33 8.66 -3.29 7.87
N ARG A 34 9.28 -2.58 6.91
CA ARG A 34 8.80 -2.49 5.53
C ARG A 34 8.90 -3.83 4.80
N GLU A 35 10.06 -4.46 4.84
CA GLU A 35 10.34 -5.76 4.21
C GLU A 35 9.46 -6.87 4.79
N ARG A 36 9.33 -6.91 6.12
CA ARG A 36 8.74 -8.06 6.80
C ARG A 36 7.22 -7.97 6.95
N PHE A 37 6.70 -6.75 7.12
CA PHE A 37 5.28 -6.56 7.39
C PHE A 37 4.61 -5.78 6.26
N ILE A 38 5.09 -4.59 5.93
CA ILE A 38 4.36 -3.71 4.98
C ILE A 38 4.27 -4.34 3.59
N LEU A 39 5.36 -4.91 3.07
CA LEU A 39 5.36 -5.57 1.75
C LEU A 39 4.48 -6.83 1.71
N VAL A 40 4.52 -7.65 2.77
CA VAL A 40 3.71 -8.88 2.85
C VAL A 40 2.22 -8.57 2.98
N TYR A 41 1.85 -7.62 3.84
CA TYR A 41 0.44 -7.20 3.97
C TYR A 41 -0.06 -6.52 2.71
N TYR A 42 0.76 -5.68 2.07
CA TYR A 42 0.40 -5.00 0.83
C TYR A 42 0.22 -5.98 -0.33
N ALA A 43 1.16 -6.92 -0.52
CA ALA A 43 1.04 -7.95 -1.55
C ALA A 43 -0.18 -8.86 -1.30
N ARG A 44 -0.43 -9.24 -0.04
CA ARG A 44 -1.60 -10.05 0.33
C ARG A 44 -2.92 -9.31 0.09
N ASP A 45 -2.98 -8.02 0.40
CA ASP A 45 -4.18 -7.21 0.17
C ASP A 45 -4.45 -7.02 -1.33
N LEU A 46 -3.40 -6.79 -2.12
CA LEU A 46 -3.49 -6.75 -3.58
C LEU A 46 -3.95 -8.08 -4.16
N TYR A 47 -3.41 -9.20 -3.68
CA TYR A 47 -3.85 -10.53 -4.09
C TYR A 47 -5.31 -10.80 -3.70
N ASN A 48 -5.73 -10.42 -2.49
CA ASN A 48 -7.13 -10.51 -2.07
C ASN A 48 -8.04 -9.64 -2.93
N LYS A 49 -7.59 -8.45 -3.34
CA LYS A 49 -8.34 -7.57 -4.24
C LYS A 49 -8.50 -8.21 -5.62
N LEU A 50 -7.44 -8.83 -6.15
CA LEU A 50 -7.46 -9.57 -7.40
C LEU A 50 -8.41 -10.77 -7.34
N GLN A 51 -8.43 -11.52 -6.24
CA GLN A 51 -9.35 -12.66 -6.04
C GLN A 51 -10.82 -12.24 -5.88
N ARG A 52 -11.09 -10.97 -5.57
CA ARG A 52 -12.44 -10.42 -5.38
C ARG A 52 -12.92 -9.58 -6.56
N LEU A 53 -12.15 -9.53 -7.65
CA LEU A 53 -12.54 -8.85 -8.87
C LEU A 53 -13.59 -9.70 -9.60
N TYR A 54 -14.78 -9.13 -9.76
CA TYR A 54 -15.88 -9.68 -10.53
C TYR A 54 -16.40 -8.60 -11.47
N GLN A 55 -16.89 -8.99 -12.64
CA GLN A 55 -17.48 -8.04 -13.59
C GLN A 55 -18.64 -7.28 -12.95
N GLY A 56 -19.59 -7.99 -12.34
CA GLY A 56 -20.75 -7.38 -11.69
C GLY A 56 -21.58 -6.55 -12.68
N PHE A 57 -21.87 -5.29 -12.36
CA PHE A 57 -22.61 -4.39 -13.27
C PHE A 57 -21.73 -3.66 -14.29
N LYS A 58 -20.40 -3.93 -14.32
CA LYS A 58 -19.47 -3.26 -15.25
C LYS A 58 -19.56 -3.88 -16.64
N SER A 59 -19.21 -3.08 -17.64
CA SER A 59 -18.94 -3.62 -18.97
C SER A 59 -17.72 -4.57 -18.91
N VAL A 60 -17.63 -5.50 -19.86
CA VAL A 60 -16.49 -6.42 -19.97
C VAL A 60 -15.18 -5.63 -20.12
N GLU A 61 -15.21 -4.52 -20.86
CA GLU A 61 -14.04 -3.68 -21.09
C GLU A 61 -13.59 -2.94 -19.83
N ASP A 62 -14.52 -2.38 -19.06
CA ASP A 62 -14.20 -1.70 -17.79
C ASP A 62 -13.66 -2.69 -16.74
N TYR A 63 -14.24 -3.89 -16.70
CA TYR A 63 -13.75 -4.98 -15.86
C TYR A 63 -12.33 -5.41 -16.24
N TYR A 64 -12.08 -5.62 -17.53
CA TYR A 64 -10.76 -6.02 -18.03
C TYR A 64 -9.68 -5.00 -17.70
N LYS A 65 -9.96 -3.70 -17.89
CA LYS A 65 -9.02 -2.61 -17.53
C LYS A 65 -8.68 -2.60 -16.04
N GLU A 66 -9.67 -2.88 -15.17
CA GLU A 66 -9.44 -2.93 -13.73
C GLU A 66 -8.62 -4.15 -13.30
N GLU A 67 -8.84 -5.31 -13.93
CA GLU A 67 -8.01 -6.50 -13.70
C GLU A 67 -6.56 -6.27 -14.14
N GLU A 68 -6.35 -5.75 -15.36
CA GLU A 68 -5.02 -5.45 -15.91
C GLU A 68 -4.26 -4.46 -15.00
N MET A 69 -4.91 -3.39 -14.56
CA MET A 69 -4.33 -2.43 -13.61
C MET A 69 -3.99 -3.07 -12.26
N THR A 70 -4.78 -4.05 -11.81
CA THR A 70 -4.55 -4.73 -10.53
C THR A 70 -3.36 -5.69 -10.66
N LEU A 71 -3.25 -6.44 -11.75
CA LEU A 71 -2.12 -7.31 -12.05
C LEU A 71 -0.77 -6.56 -12.10
N VAL A 72 -0.72 -5.42 -12.79
CA VAL A 72 0.49 -4.57 -12.85
C VAL A 72 0.93 -4.09 -11.46
N ARG A 73 -0.02 -3.83 -10.55
CA ARG A 73 0.28 -3.39 -9.17
C ARG A 73 0.75 -4.50 -8.26
N VAL A 74 0.30 -5.73 -8.48
CA VAL A 74 0.66 -6.89 -7.66
C VAL A 74 2.14 -7.29 -7.87
N GLN A 75 2.75 -6.92 -9.01
CA GLN A 75 4.13 -7.31 -9.38
C GLN A 75 4.38 -8.83 -9.28
N VAL A 76 3.32 -9.64 -9.38
CA VAL A 76 3.39 -11.10 -9.38
C VAL A 76 3.18 -11.56 -10.81
N GLU A 77 4.15 -12.28 -11.35
CA GLU A 77 3.97 -13.02 -12.59
C GLU A 77 3.07 -14.22 -12.29
N GLU A 78 1.80 -14.13 -12.68
CA GLU A 78 0.93 -15.28 -12.78
C GLU A 78 1.12 -15.94 -14.16
N TYR A 79 1.07 -17.28 -14.20
CA TYR A 79 0.99 -18.01 -15.46
C TYR A 79 -0.24 -17.55 -16.24
N GLN A 80 -0.09 -17.40 -17.56
CA GLN A 80 -1.14 -16.88 -18.44
C GLN A 80 -2.45 -17.69 -18.32
N GLU A 81 -2.34 -19.00 -18.15
CA GLU A 81 -3.48 -19.91 -17.96
C GLU A 81 -4.24 -19.64 -16.67
N ALA A 82 -3.54 -19.29 -15.58
CA ALA A 82 -4.15 -18.97 -14.30
C ALA A 82 -4.92 -17.64 -14.37
N THR A 83 -4.35 -16.64 -15.05
CA THR A 83 -5.01 -15.37 -15.33
C THR A 83 -6.28 -15.58 -16.16
N MET A 84 -6.20 -16.35 -17.24
CA MET A 84 -7.34 -16.64 -18.11
C MET A 84 -8.45 -17.41 -17.37
N ALA A 85 -8.10 -18.42 -16.57
CA ALA A 85 -9.07 -19.19 -15.81
C ALA A 85 -9.84 -18.31 -14.80
N ARG A 86 -9.14 -17.41 -14.10
CA ARG A 86 -9.78 -16.47 -13.17
C ARG A 86 -10.64 -15.45 -13.91
N PHE A 87 -10.12 -14.84 -14.97
CA PHE A 87 -10.87 -13.86 -15.77
C PHE A 87 -12.21 -14.45 -16.22
N LEU A 88 -12.19 -15.64 -16.81
CA LEU A 88 -13.40 -16.35 -17.28
C LEU A 88 -14.35 -16.71 -16.14
N HIS A 89 -13.83 -17.09 -14.97
CA HIS A 89 -14.65 -17.40 -13.80
C HIS A 89 -15.41 -16.18 -13.26
N CYS A 90 -14.82 -15.00 -13.39
CA CYS A 90 -15.33 -13.75 -12.83
C CYS A 90 -16.19 -12.93 -13.80
N LEU A 91 -16.32 -13.39 -15.05
CA LEU A 91 -17.28 -12.87 -16.02
C LEU A 91 -18.72 -13.25 -15.64
N ASN A 92 -19.67 -12.39 -16.01
CA ASN A 92 -21.08 -12.69 -15.85
C ASN A 92 -21.49 -13.87 -16.74
N LYS A 93 -22.35 -14.76 -16.24
CA LYS A 93 -22.81 -15.95 -16.96
C LYS A 93 -23.81 -15.66 -18.09
N GLU A 94 -24.28 -14.42 -18.17
CA GLU A 94 -25.31 -13.97 -19.12
C GLU A 94 -24.72 -13.24 -20.34
N ILE A 95 -23.40 -13.30 -20.52
CA ILE A 95 -22.70 -12.79 -21.69
C ILE A 95 -22.91 -13.70 -22.91
#